data_AF-A0A1E7Z8X0-F1
#
_entry.id   AF-A0A1E7Z8X0-F1
#
_cell.length_a   1.000
_cell.length_b   1.000
_cell.length_c   1.000
_cell.angle_alpha   90.00
_cell.angle_beta   90.00
_cell.angle_gamma   90.00
#
_symmetry.space_group_name_H-M   'P 1'
#
loop_
_entity.id
_entity.type
_entity.pdbx_description
1 polymer ?
#
loop_
_entity_poly.entity_id
_entity_poly.type
_entity_poly.pdbx_seq_one_letter_code
_entity_poly.pdbx_strand_id
1 'polypeptide(L)' 'MPFIKPKTCLVINILAGFSFLIGSTCFLPSLADYAIIGVYLFMLGSLLWIVACVSDYLNLKQDA' A
#
# COMPACT_ATOMS: atom_id res chain seq x y z
N MET A 1 -22.36 -0.86 -15.82
CA MET A 1 -21.77 -0.63 -14.48
C MET A 1 -21.25 0.79 -14.50
N PRO A 2 -21.74 1.71 -13.66
CA PRO A 2 -21.18 3.06 -13.64
C PRO A 2 -19.69 2.97 -13.31
N PHE A 3 -18.85 3.57 -14.14
CA PHE A 3 -17.42 3.65 -13.92
C PHE A 3 -17.21 4.66 -12.80
N ILE A 4 -17.15 4.19 -11.56
CA ILE A 4 -16.90 5.07 -10.42
C ILE A 4 -15.44 5.46 -10.48
N LYS A 5 -15.14 6.72 -10.81
CA LYS A 5 -13.78 7.24 -10.79
C LYS A 5 -13.28 7.12 -9.36
N PRO A 6 -12.25 6.30 -9.08
CA PRO A 6 -11.67 6.24 -7.76
C PRO A 6 -11.12 7.64 -7.45
N LYS A 7 -11.58 8.28 -6.37
CA LYS A 7 -10.96 9.50 -5.83
C LYS A 7 -9.73 9.13 -5.01
N THR A 8 -8.94 8.22 -5.57
CA THR A 8 -7.82 7.58 -4.92
C THR A 8 -6.67 8.55 -4.81
N CYS A 9 -6.02 8.56 -3.65
CA CYS A 9 -4.72 9.19 -3.52
C CYS A 9 -3.69 8.33 -4.25
N LEU A 10 -3.57 8.52 -5.57
CA LEU A 10 -2.70 7.75 -6.48
C LEU A 10 -1.26 7.69 -5.95
N VAL A 11 -0.78 8.80 -5.39
CA VAL A 11 0.56 8.91 -4.78
C VAL A 11 0.71 7.97 -3.59
N ILE A 12 -0.28 7.90 -2.69
CA ILE A 12 -0.24 6.98 -1.54
C ILE A 12 -0.18 5.53 -2.01
N ASN A 13 -0.95 5.16 -3.04
CA ASN A 13 -0.90 3.80 -3.59
C ASN A 13 0.44 3.46 -4.25
N ILE A 14 1.04 4.39 -4.96
CA ILE A 14 2.38 4.20 -5.56
C ILE A 14 3.41 3.97 -4.45
N LEU A 15 3.41 4.81 -3.41
CA LEU A 15 4.31 4.67 -2.26
C LEU A 15 4.06 3.38 -1.48
N ALA A 16 2.79 3.03 -1.27
CA ALA A 16 2.38 1.79 -0.63
C ALA A 16 2.94 0.57 -1.38
N GLY A 17 2.73 0.53 -2.70
CA GLY A 17 3.18 -0.56 -3.57
C GLY A 17 4.69 -0.72 -3.58
N PHE A 18 5.46 0.36 -3.76
CA PHE A 18 6.92 0.29 -3.73
C PHE A 18 7.46 -0.11 -2.35
N SER A 19 6.94 0.47 -1.26
CA SER A 19 7.37 0.11 0.09
C SER A 19 7.08 -1.36 0.39
N PHE A 20 5.87 -1.83 0.03
CA PHE A 20 5.48 -3.23 0.21
C PHE A 20 6.36 -4.17 -0.60
N LEU A 21 6.58 -3.86 -1.88
CA LEU A 21 7.37 -4.69 -2.79
C LEU A 21 8.83 -4.78 -2.32
N ILE A 22 9.46 -3.64 -2.00
CA ILE A 22 10.85 -3.62 -1.52
C ILE A 22 10.94 -4.34 -0.17
N GLY A 23 10.01 -4.07 0.76
CA GLY A 23 9.98 -4.73 2.07
C GLY A 23 9.84 -6.24 1.97
N SER A 24 8.93 -6.73 1.12
CA SER A 24 8.74 -8.17 0.87
C SER A 24 9.95 -8.82 0.21
N THR A 25 10.67 -8.11 -0.66
CA THR A 25 11.89 -8.60 -1.32
C THR A 25 12.99 -8.86 -0.29
N CYS A 26 13.11 -8.05 0.76
CA CYS A 26 14.10 -8.27 1.83
C CYS A 26 13.91 -9.57 2.62
N PHE A 27 12.79 -10.27 2.47
CA PHE A 27 12.58 -11.60 3.07
C PHE A 27 13.08 -12.76 2.21
N LEU A 28 13.65 -12.49 1.03
CA LEU A 28 14.38 -13.49 0.27
C LEU A 28 15.56 -14.03 1.10
N PRO A 29 15.85 -15.35 1.07
CA PRO A 29 16.95 -15.93 1.83
C PRO A 29 18.31 -15.27 1.56
N SER A 30 18.54 -14.81 0.34
CA SER A 30 19.77 -14.10 -0.05
C SER A 30 19.90 -12.68 0.54
N LEU A 31 18.84 -12.13 1.13
CA LEU A 31 18.79 -10.78 1.70
C LEU A 31 18.43 -10.81 3.20
N ALA A 32 18.59 -11.96 3.87
CA ALA A 32 18.16 -12.16 5.25
C ALA A 32 18.74 -11.13 6.24
N ASP A 33 19.95 -10.62 5.99
CA ASP A 33 20.58 -9.56 6.81
C ASP A 33 19.77 -8.25 6.81
N TYR A 34 18.94 -8.03 5.79
CA TYR A 34 18.08 -6.85 5.65
C TYR A 34 16.66 -7.07 6.19
N ALA A 35 16.37 -8.21 6.84
CA ALA A 35 15.02 -8.57 7.28
C ALA A 35 14.36 -7.51 8.19
N ILE A 36 15.14 -6.81 9.04
CA ILE A 36 14.62 -5.74 9.89
C ILE A 36 14.10 -4.57 9.05
N ILE A 37 14.89 -4.12 8.07
CA ILE A 37 14.48 -3.06 7.13
C ILE A 37 13.29 -3.54 6.31
N GLY A 38 13.32 -4.80 5.88
CA GLY A 38 12.22 -5.48 5.19
C GLY A 38 10.91 -5.39 5.94
N VAL A 39 10.92 -5.70 7.24
CA VAL A 39 9.72 -5.63 8.12
C VAL A 39 9.14 -4.23 8.16
N TYR A 40 9.97 -3.20 8.34
CA TYR A 40 9.47 -1.83 8.44
C TYR A 40 8.87 -1.35 7.11
N LEU A 41 9.54 -1.62 5.98
CA LEU A 41 9.04 -1.25 4.66
C LEU A 41 7.77 -2.02 4.27
N PHE A 42 7.70 -3.31 4.60
CA PHE A 42 6.53 -4.16 4.38
C PHE A 42 5.34 -3.63 5.17
N MET A 43 5.50 -3.42 6.48
CA MET A 43 4.44 -2.89 7.34
C MET A 43 3.98 -1.50 6.92
N LEU A 44 4.91 -0.60 6.57
CA LEU A 44 4.60 0.73 6.08
C LEU A 44 3.78 0.67 4.78
N GLY A 45 4.22 -0.14 3.81
CA GLY A 45 3.51 -0.33 2.55
C GLY A 45 2.09 -0.87 2.76
N SER A 46 1.94 -1.89 3.62
CA SER A 46 0.64 -2.44 3.99
C SER A 46 -0.28 -1.41 4.65
N LEU A 47 0.26 -0.59 5.56
CA LEU A 47 -0.52 0.44 6.25
C LEU A 47 -1.00 1.54 5.29
N LEU A 48 -0.10 2.03 4.42
CA LEU A 48 -0.45 3.03 3.41
C LEU A 48 -1.53 2.53 2.45
N TRP A 49 -1.46 1.26 2.07
CA TRP A 49 -2.48 0.62 1.24
C TRP A 49 -3.84 0.57 1.95
N ILE A 50 -3.88 0.17 3.23
CA ILE A 50 -5.13 0.20 4.02
C ILE A 50 -5.72 1.60 4.08
N VAL A 51 -4.90 2.63 4.33
CA VAL A 51 -5.35 4.03 4.36
C VAL A 51 -5.94 4.45 3.02
N ALA A 52 -5.31 4.07 1.91
CA ALA A 52 -5.83 4.35 0.57
C ALA A 52 -7.18 3.66 0.33
N CYS A 53 -7.31 2.37 0.67
CA CYS A 53 -8.56 1.63 0.53
C CYS A 53 -9.71 2.20 1.37
N VAL A 54 -9.43 2.58 2.63
CA VAL A 54 -10.43 3.21 3.49
C VAL A 54 -10.85 4.57 2.93
N SER A 55 -9.90 5.37 2.45
CA SER A 55 -10.19 6.67 1.84
C SER A 55 -11.09 6.52 0.62
N ASP A 56 -10.81 5.54 -0.25
CA ASP A 56 -11.64 5.23 -1.40
C ASP A 56 -13.04 4.79 -1.00
N TYR A 57 -13.15 3.88 -0.03
CA TYR A 57 -14.45 3.42 0.47
C TYR A 57 -15.30 4.57 1.04
N LEU A 58 -14.71 5.47 1.83
CA LEU A 58 -15.41 6.62 2.39
C LEU A 58 -15.87 7.59 1.30
N ASN A 59 -15.02 7.86 0.30
CA ASN A 59 -15.39 8.69 -0.85
C ASN A 59 -16.56 8.09 -1.63
N LEU A 60 -16.55 6.77 -1.86
CA LEU A 60 -17.65 6.06 -2.50
C LEU A 60 -18.96 6.18 -1.72
N LYS A 61 -18.90 6.08 -0.39
CA LYS A 61 -20.07 6.19 0.48
C LYS A 61 -20.63 7.62 0.53
N GLN A 62 -19.80 8.65 0.36
CA GLN A 62 -20.26 10.04 0.31
C GLN A 62 -20.98 10.37 -1.00
N ASP A 63 -20.60 9.70 -2.09
CA ASP A 63 -21.19 9.90 -3.42
C ASP A 63 -22.46 9.05 -3.67
N ALA A 64 -22.86 8.19 -2.72
CA ALA A 64 -24.01 7.27 -2.79
C ALA A 64 -25.22 7.77 -2.00
#